data_AF-A0A387HCG2-F1
#
_entry.id   AF-A0A387HCG2-F1
#
_cell.length_a   1.000
_cell.length_b   1.000
_cell.length_c   1.000
_cell.angle_alpha   90.00
_cell.angle_beta   90.00
_cell.angle_gamma   90.00
#
_symmetry.space_group_name_H-M   'P 1'
#
loop_
_entity.id
_entity.type
_entity.pdbx_description
1 polymer ?
#
loop_
_entity_poly.entity_id
_entity_poly.type
_entity_poly.pdbx_seq_one_letter_code
_entity_poly.pdbx_strand_id
1 'polypeptide(L)'
;MTATSRETEGRTAPRKEARDRSRDGRRNRFETHLLTHYRPVWQAAQRSRWLHRRLNSTLTDLAVLKAPPRPEPLSTKSPYTSWDSLTDRSWVGRHLPPTAGPPGSMPPPQEVAELFRREGEGKYCARSTALLPAFAQWFTDGFLRGHAATGDPRRTDSPHTLDMCQLYGDREEVTACLRTFEGGRLKSRMMDGAEFPPALCRDGEILDEFKAIRPVRFDEVPKDCVDTLFACGGDRVHAHVGPMALNVLFLREHNRVAGLLGAAHPEWDDERVFQTTRNTLIVMMIRVMLEEYINHITPYHFGFVLDPVRVDRGVWHRENWATIEFSLVYRWHSLIPSTYRIAGQDLPLARTIANGQLVLDRGLGPLFDDLSRQPAGLSGLFNTDELLLPIEARSVAVGRELRLASYNDYRVHYGFPPVTHPRQITGDSRVQEALLDLYGGVDGIDLYVGLFAEEPEPGAIFGRLLERIISVDAFSEALNNPLLAPRLFAPSTFSQEGIQVVRETRSFSDLVHRNLPEESGRYLVSLGSAAGDTRSPAR
;
A
#
# COMPACT_ATOMS: atom_id res chain seq x y z
N MET A 1 45.86 -34.21 29.99
CA MET A 1 44.75 -33.37 30.47
C MET A 1 43.72 -33.32 29.37
N THR A 2 42.60 -33.97 29.64
CA THR A 2 41.47 -34.26 28.75
C THR A 2 40.70 -33.00 28.43
N ALA A 3 40.50 -32.73 27.13
CA ALA A 3 39.60 -31.70 26.65
C ALA A 3 38.16 -32.23 26.70
N THR A 4 37.33 -31.69 27.59
CA THR A 4 35.90 -31.96 27.62
C THR A 4 35.18 -31.06 26.61
N SER A 5 34.71 -31.67 25.54
CA SER A 5 33.68 -31.16 24.63
C SER A 5 32.38 -30.94 25.39
N ARG A 6 31.87 -29.69 25.41
CA ARG A 6 30.45 -29.45 25.71
C ARG A 6 29.66 -29.67 24.42
N GLU A 7 28.89 -30.74 24.41
CA GLU A 7 27.84 -30.99 23.43
C GLU A 7 26.85 -29.82 23.47
N THR A 8 26.64 -29.17 22.33
CA THR A 8 25.51 -28.29 22.09
C THR A 8 24.25 -29.13 22.07
N GLU A 9 23.51 -29.15 23.17
CA GLU A 9 22.15 -29.69 23.23
C GLU A 9 21.30 -29.07 22.11
N GLY A 10 20.76 -29.94 21.25
CA GLY A 10 19.84 -29.55 20.19
C GLY A 10 18.61 -28.87 20.78
N ARG A 11 18.49 -27.56 20.56
CA ARG A 11 17.21 -26.85 20.71
C ARG A 11 16.20 -27.49 19.77
N THR A 12 15.33 -28.34 20.32
CA THR A 12 14.08 -28.77 19.67
C THR A 12 13.37 -27.54 19.12
N ALA A 13 12.99 -27.58 17.83
CA ALA A 13 12.25 -26.49 17.21
C ALA A 13 11.03 -26.11 18.07
N PRO A 14 10.83 -24.82 18.40
CA PRO A 14 9.74 -24.41 19.28
C PRO A 14 8.38 -24.85 18.71
N ARG A 15 7.56 -25.44 19.56
CA ARG A 15 6.25 -25.99 19.20
C ARG A 15 5.29 -24.83 18.94
N LYS A 16 4.87 -24.61 17.69
CA LYS A 16 3.84 -23.62 17.36
C LYS A 16 2.51 -24.06 17.98
N GLU A 17 2.11 -23.44 19.07
CA GLU A 17 0.80 -23.65 19.67
C GLU A 17 -0.25 -22.78 18.97
N ALA A 18 -1.53 -23.11 19.13
CA ALA A 18 -2.60 -22.25 18.63
C ALA A 18 -2.66 -20.95 19.45
N ARG A 19 -2.80 -19.80 18.79
CA ARG A 19 -3.05 -18.50 19.44
C ARG A 19 -4.28 -18.56 20.34
N ASP A 20 -4.20 -17.96 21.53
CA ASP A 20 -5.36 -17.74 22.39
C ASP A 20 -6.27 -16.65 21.79
N ARG A 21 -7.48 -17.02 21.40
CA ARG A 21 -8.48 -16.12 20.76
C ARG A 21 -9.49 -15.53 21.74
N SER A 22 -9.24 -15.60 23.05
CA SER A 22 -10.13 -15.09 24.09
C SER A 22 -10.34 -13.58 24.01
N ARG A 23 -9.36 -12.84 23.47
CA ARG A 23 -9.36 -11.37 23.35
C ARG A 23 -9.67 -10.84 21.95
N ASP A 24 -10.16 -11.68 21.04
CA ASP A 24 -10.61 -11.23 19.70
C ASP A 24 -11.99 -10.54 19.78
N GLY A 25 -12.78 -10.81 20.82
CA GLY A 25 -14.16 -10.33 20.98
C GLY A 25 -15.19 -11.19 20.25
N ARG A 26 -16.30 -11.52 20.91
CA ARG A 26 -17.31 -12.47 20.37
C ARG A 26 -17.91 -12.02 19.04
N ARG A 27 -18.29 -10.73 18.94
CA ARG A 27 -18.85 -10.13 17.73
C ARG A 27 -17.87 -10.15 16.56
N ASN A 28 -16.61 -9.74 16.81
CA ASN A 28 -15.58 -9.73 15.77
C ASN A 28 -15.32 -11.15 15.25
N ARG A 29 -15.22 -12.16 16.14
CA ARG A 29 -15.05 -13.56 15.71
C ARG A 29 -16.22 -14.06 14.86
N PHE A 30 -17.46 -13.72 15.24
CA PHE A 30 -18.64 -14.09 14.46
C PHE A 30 -18.62 -13.45 13.06
N GLU A 31 -18.37 -12.14 12.97
CA GLU A 31 -18.28 -11.43 11.68
C GLU A 31 -17.15 -12.00 10.80
N THR A 32 -16.00 -12.29 11.40
CA THR A 32 -14.86 -12.94 10.70
C THR A 32 -15.30 -14.26 10.11
N HIS A 33 -15.87 -15.13 10.94
CA HIS A 33 -16.31 -16.46 10.53
C HIS A 33 -17.35 -16.37 9.41
N LEU A 34 -18.32 -15.48 9.53
CA LEU A 34 -19.35 -15.28 8.50
C LEU A 34 -18.73 -14.87 7.15
N LEU A 35 -17.77 -13.94 7.15
CA LEU A 35 -17.16 -13.41 5.92
C LEU A 35 -16.11 -14.35 5.30
N THR A 36 -15.47 -15.21 6.10
CA THR A 36 -14.42 -16.13 5.64
C THR A 36 -14.88 -17.58 5.47
N HIS A 37 -16.15 -17.87 5.76
CA HIS A 37 -16.75 -19.20 5.57
C HIS A 37 -18.00 -19.10 4.68
N TYR A 38 -18.62 -20.24 4.35
CA TYR A 38 -19.84 -20.30 3.54
C TYR A 38 -19.67 -19.77 2.10
N ARG A 39 -18.52 -20.02 1.48
CA ARG A 39 -18.21 -19.60 0.11
C ARG A 39 -19.35 -19.80 -0.91
N PRO A 40 -20.06 -20.95 -0.98
CA PRO A 40 -21.15 -21.13 -1.93
C PRO A 40 -22.32 -20.15 -1.73
N VAL A 41 -22.61 -19.78 -0.47
CA VAL A 41 -23.65 -18.81 -0.12
C VAL A 41 -23.26 -17.42 -0.60
N TRP A 42 -22.02 -17.01 -0.33
CA TRP A 42 -21.51 -15.73 -0.82
C TRP A 42 -21.49 -15.64 -2.34
N GLN A 43 -21.09 -16.70 -3.03
CA GLN A 43 -21.11 -16.76 -4.49
C GLN A 43 -22.54 -16.68 -5.03
N ALA A 44 -23.50 -17.38 -4.43
CA ALA A 44 -24.91 -17.31 -4.82
C ALA A 44 -25.48 -15.89 -4.62
N ALA A 45 -25.17 -15.25 -3.48
CA ALA A 45 -25.63 -13.90 -3.18
C ALA A 45 -25.11 -12.86 -4.20
N GLN A 46 -23.85 -13.02 -4.62
CA GLN A 46 -23.20 -12.11 -5.58
C GLN A 46 -23.69 -12.27 -7.02
N ARG A 47 -24.32 -13.39 -7.38
CA ARG A 47 -24.93 -13.57 -8.73
C ARG A 47 -26.12 -12.64 -8.96
N SER A 48 -26.84 -12.27 -7.90
CA SER A 48 -27.93 -11.29 -7.99
C SER A 48 -27.37 -9.88 -7.92
N ARG A 49 -27.42 -9.14 -9.03
CA ARG A 49 -26.92 -7.75 -9.10
C ARG A 49 -27.49 -6.84 -8.01
N TRP A 50 -28.79 -6.98 -7.72
CA TRP A 50 -29.45 -6.19 -6.69
C TRP A 50 -28.92 -6.53 -5.29
N LEU A 51 -28.82 -7.83 -4.98
CA LEU A 51 -28.35 -8.30 -3.68
C LEU A 51 -26.86 -7.99 -3.49
N HIS A 52 -26.03 -8.20 -4.52
CA HIS A 52 -24.61 -7.87 -4.50
C HIS A 52 -24.39 -6.39 -4.20
N ARG A 53 -25.08 -5.47 -4.89
CA ARG A 53 -24.97 -4.03 -4.62
C ARG A 53 -25.44 -3.65 -3.21
N ARG A 54 -26.53 -4.25 -2.73
CA ARG A 54 -27.03 -4.00 -1.37
C ARG A 54 -26.04 -4.48 -0.31
N LEU A 55 -25.51 -5.69 -0.47
CA LEU A 55 -24.48 -6.25 0.41
C LEU A 55 -23.18 -5.46 0.32
N ASN A 56 -22.74 -5.03 -0.86
CA ASN A 56 -21.53 -4.24 -1.08
C ASN A 56 -21.58 -2.97 -0.23
N SER A 57 -22.62 -2.15 -0.40
CA SER A 57 -22.82 -0.94 0.40
C SER A 57 -22.92 -1.24 1.90
N THR A 58 -23.62 -2.30 2.30
CA THR A 58 -23.81 -2.62 3.73
C THR A 58 -22.51 -3.10 4.38
N LEU A 59 -21.72 -3.92 3.69
CA LEU A 59 -20.45 -4.43 4.19
C LEU A 59 -19.37 -3.35 4.20
N THR A 60 -19.37 -2.45 3.21
CA THR A 60 -18.54 -1.24 3.23
C THR A 60 -18.89 -0.35 4.43
N ASP A 61 -20.17 -0.06 4.66
CA ASP A 61 -20.61 0.70 5.84
C ASP A 61 -20.15 0.04 7.14
N LEU A 62 -20.33 -1.28 7.26
CA LEU A 62 -19.90 -2.04 8.42
C LEU A 62 -18.39 -2.07 8.62
N ALA A 63 -17.61 -1.97 7.55
CA ALA A 63 -16.15 -1.91 7.60
C ALA A 63 -15.66 -0.53 8.03
N VAL A 64 -16.21 0.54 7.45
CA VAL A 64 -15.82 1.93 7.77
C VAL A 64 -16.26 2.34 9.17
N LEU A 65 -17.47 1.94 9.60
CA LEU A 65 -18.03 2.30 10.91
C LEU A 65 -17.47 1.48 12.09
N LYS A 66 -16.29 0.87 11.90
CA LYS A 66 -15.54 0.25 12.99
C LYS A 66 -14.67 1.24 13.76
N ALA A 67 -14.52 2.45 13.24
CA ALA A 67 -14.02 3.62 13.95
C ALA A 67 -15.10 4.73 13.89
N PRO A 68 -15.02 5.75 14.76
CA PRO A 68 -15.78 6.96 14.62
C PRO A 68 -15.58 7.56 13.20
N PRO A 69 -16.64 8.04 12.53
CA PRO A 69 -16.48 8.69 11.23
C PRO A 69 -15.81 10.05 11.37
N ARG A 70 -15.04 10.44 10.35
CA ARG A 70 -14.42 11.77 10.20
C ARG A 70 -15.46 12.91 10.29
N PRO A 71 -15.04 14.18 10.55
CA PRO A 71 -13.67 14.62 10.78
C PRO A 71 -13.11 14.09 12.10
N GLU A 72 -11.82 13.76 12.09
CA GLU A 72 -11.12 13.45 13.33
C GLU A 72 -11.04 14.70 14.22
N PRO A 73 -11.24 14.58 15.54
CA PRO A 73 -11.18 15.74 16.44
C PRO A 73 -9.74 16.26 16.63
N LEU A 74 -8.72 15.52 16.16
CA LEU A 74 -7.32 15.74 16.49
C LEU A 74 -6.41 15.61 15.26
N SER A 75 -5.35 16.41 15.28
CA SER A 75 -4.17 16.27 14.41
C SER A 75 -2.91 16.36 15.27
N THR A 76 -1.75 16.09 14.68
CA THR A 76 -0.44 16.25 15.34
C THR A 76 -0.08 17.71 15.63
N LYS A 77 -0.88 18.68 15.18
CA LYS A 77 -0.71 20.11 15.45
C LYS A 77 -0.94 20.48 16.91
N SER A 78 -1.91 19.84 17.57
CA SER A 78 -2.35 20.21 18.91
C SER A 78 -2.86 18.98 19.68
N PRO A 79 -2.64 18.89 21.00
CA PRO A 79 -3.19 17.81 21.82
C PRO A 79 -4.70 17.94 22.10
N TYR A 80 -5.35 19.00 21.61
CA TYR A 80 -6.78 19.26 21.74
C TYR A 80 -7.34 19.84 20.43
N THR A 81 -8.65 19.75 20.25
CA THR A 81 -9.35 20.29 19.10
C THR A 81 -9.33 21.82 19.09
N SER A 82 -8.74 22.39 18.04
CA SER A 82 -8.80 23.82 17.70
C SER A 82 -9.14 23.99 16.22
N TRP A 83 -9.62 25.17 15.84
CA TRP A 83 -9.88 25.48 14.42
C TRP A 83 -8.66 25.20 13.55
N ASP A 84 -7.50 25.69 13.99
CA ASP A 84 -6.21 25.46 13.35
C ASP A 84 -5.86 23.98 13.18
N SER A 85 -6.18 23.13 14.16
CA SER A 85 -5.93 21.68 14.08
C SER A 85 -6.90 20.94 13.16
N LEU A 86 -8.06 21.54 12.87
CA LEU A 86 -9.14 21.00 12.03
C LEU A 86 -9.09 21.49 10.58
N THR A 87 -8.23 22.46 10.25
CA THR A 87 -8.17 23.03 8.89
C THR A 87 -6.79 23.05 8.27
N ASP A 88 -5.71 23.03 9.07
CA ASP A 88 -4.35 23.03 8.54
C ASP A 88 -3.91 21.62 8.15
N ARG A 89 -4.15 21.29 6.88
CA ARG A 89 -3.83 20.00 6.26
C ARG A 89 -2.33 19.77 6.05
N SER A 90 -1.46 20.70 6.45
CA SER A 90 -0.01 20.42 6.48
C SER A 90 0.42 19.58 7.69
N TRP A 91 -0.54 19.16 8.53
CA TRP A 91 -0.36 18.31 9.70
C TRP A 91 -1.05 16.97 9.52
N VAL A 92 -0.47 15.93 10.11
CA VAL A 92 -1.01 14.57 10.06
C VAL A 92 -2.23 14.45 11.00
N GLY A 93 -3.31 13.81 10.54
CA GLY A 93 -4.45 13.47 11.39
C GLY A 93 -4.10 12.41 12.43
N ARG A 94 -4.90 12.25 13.48
CA ARG A 94 -4.73 11.16 14.46
C ARG A 94 -6.05 10.77 15.12
N HIS A 95 -6.20 9.50 15.49
CA HIS A 95 -7.44 8.96 16.06
C HIS A 95 -7.50 9.09 17.58
N LEU A 96 -6.35 8.93 18.26
CA LEU A 96 -6.25 9.03 19.71
C LEU A 96 -5.38 10.23 20.15
N PRO A 97 -5.70 10.87 21.29
CA PRO A 97 -4.89 11.97 21.82
C PRO A 97 -3.47 11.53 22.16
N PRO A 98 -2.50 12.47 22.15
CA PRO A 98 -1.14 12.16 22.57
C PRO A 98 -1.13 11.75 24.05
N THR A 99 -0.39 10.69 24.36
CA THR A 99 -0.20 10.26 25.75
C THR A 99 0.68 11.26 26.52
N ALA A 100 0.60 11.22 27.85
CA ALA A 100 1.43 12.07 28.72
C ALA A 100 2.94 11.75 28.62
N GLY A 101 3.30 10.64 27.97
CA GLY A 101 4.66 10.15 27.79
C GLY A 101 4.66 8.61 27.81
N PRO A 102 5.73 7.96 27.29
CA PRO A 102 5.85 6.51 27.38
C PRO A 102 5.86 6.03 28.84
N PRO A 103 5.33 4.83 29.16
CA PRO A 103 5.46 4.25 30.49
C PRO A 103 6.94 3.91 30.77
N GLY A 104 7.58 4.62 31.71
CA GLY A 104 8.93 4.29 32.17
C GLY A 104 10.04 4.36 31.11
N SER A 105 11.13 3.60 31.32
CA SER A 105 12.24 3.47 30.38
C SER A 105 11.88 2.48 29.26
N MET A 106 11.36 3.00 28.15
CA MET A 106 11.09 2.19 26.96
C MET A 106 12.40 1.75 26.27
N PRO A 107 12.45 0.56 25.68
CA PRO A 107 13.60 0.05 24.94
C PRO A 107 13.92 0.95 23.72
N PRO A 108 15.17 1.30 23.39
CA PRO A 108 15.50 2.13 22.24
C PRO A 108 14.89 1.65 20.92
N PRO A 109 14.46 2.54 20.00
CA PRO A 109 13.86 2.14 18.73
C PRO A 109 14.73 1.19 17.89
N GLN A 110 16.06 1.31 17.96
CA GLN A 110 17.00 0.43 17.28
C GLN A 110 16.96 -1.00 17.84
N GLU A 111 16.84 -1.14 19.16
CA GLU A 111 16.68 -2.45 19.80
C GLU A 111 15.32 -3.07 19.47
N VAL A 112 14.27 -2.25 19.42
CA VAL A 112 12.94 -2.70 18.98
C VAL A 112 12.94 -3.15 17.52
N ALA A 113 13.69 -2.48 16.64
CA ALA A 113 13.78 -2.84 15.23
C ALA A 113 14.38 -4.24 15.01
N GLU A 114 15.20 -4.74 15.93
CA GLU A 114 15.73 -6.11 15.86
C GLU A 114 14.63 -7.17 15.95
N LEU A 115 13.47 -6.87 16.56
CA LEU A 115 12.29 -7.76 16.50
C LEU A 115 11.80 -7.98 15.07
N PHE A 116 12.09 -7.06 14.15
CA PHE A 116 11.66 -7.17 12.76
C PHE A 116 12.68 -7.89 11.89
N ARG A 117 13.95 -8.03 12.31
CA ARG A 117 15.03 -8.57 11.48
C ARG A 117 14.71 -9.96 10.93
N ARG A 118 14.77 -10.10 9.61
CA ARG A 118 14.63 -11.38 8.94
C ARG A 118 15.74 -12.33 9.38
N GLU A 119 15.32 -13.54 9.73
CA GLU A 119 16.23 -14.63 10.05
C GLU A 119 16.17 -15.72 8.98
N GLY A 120 17.32 -16.33 8.70
CA GLY A 120 17.42 -17.40 7.70
C GLY A 120 16.89 -16.96 6.32
N GLU A 121 16.18 -17.86 5.65
CA GLU A 121 15.61 -17.61 4.32
C GLU A 121 14.40 -16.66 4.32
N GLY A 122 13.87 -16.31 5.50
CA GLY A 122 12.62 -15.58 5.66
C GLY A 122 11.36 -16.45 5.56
N LYS A 123 10.23 -15.85 5.92
CA LYS A 123 8.89 -16.44 5.83
C LYS A 123 8.18 -15.85 4.62
N TYR A 124 7.47 -16.66 3.84
CA TYR A 124 6.79 -16.21 2.63
C TYR A 124 5.28 -16.44 2.69
N CYS A 125 4.52 -15.56 2.04
CA CYS A 125 3.09 -15.73 1.86
C CYS A 125 2.80 -16.92 0.96
N ALA A 126 1.89 -17.81 1.39
CA ALA A 126 1.36 -18.84 0.50
C ALA A 126 0.47 -18.26 -0.61
N ARG A 127 -0.17 -17.11 -0.35
CA ARG A 127 -1.24 -16.54 -1.19
C ARG A 127 -0.80 -15.36 -2.05
N SER A 128 0.22 -14.60 -1.67
CA SER A 128 0.54 -13.31 -2.29
C SER A 128 1.88 -13.35 -3.02
N THR A 129 1.95 -12.64 -4.14
CA THR A 129 3.13 -12.52 -4.98
C THR A 129 3.89 -11.24 -4.68
N ALA A 130 5.12 -11.10 -5.15
CA ALA A 130 5.93 -9.90 -5.00
C ALA A 130 5.32 -8.66 -5.70
N LEU A 131 4.35 -8.87 -6.61
CA LEU A 131 3.56 -7.78 -7.18
C LEU A 131 2.67 -7.08 -6.15
N LEU A 132 2.22 -7.78 -5.09
CA LEU A 132 1.39 -7.18 -4.04
C LEU A 132 2.10 -6.02 -3.31
N PRO A 133 3.26 -6.22 -2.66
CA PRO A 133 3.94 -5.12 -1.99
C PRO A 133 4.41 -4.04 -2.96
N ALA A 134 4.75 -4.39 -4.21
CA ALA A 134 5.08 -3.40 -5.25
C ALA A 134 3.91 -2.45 -5.53
N PHE A 135 2.70 -3.00 -5.74
CA PHE A 135 1.50 -2.19 -5.95
C PHE A 135 1.11 -1.41 -4.70
N ALA A 136 1.10 -2.05 -3.54
CA ALA A 136 0.77 -1.40 -2.28
C ALA A 136 1.66 -0.17 -2.06
N GLN A 137 2.98 -0.31 -2.23
CA GLN A 137 3.92 0.79 -2.09
C GLN A 137 3.62 1.91 -3.09
N TRP A 138 3.62 1.63 -4.40
CA TRP A 138 3.38 2.64 -5.44
C TRP A 138 2.05 3.37 -5.25
N PHE A 139 0.98 2.65 -4.88
CA PHE A 139 -0.32 3.22 -4.61
C PHE A 139 -0.29 4.16 -3.39
N THR A 140 0.29 3.70 -2.28
CA THR A 140 0.32 4.50 -1.04
C THR A 140 1.26 5.69 -1.08
N ASP A 141 2.36 5.62 -1.85
CA ASP A 141 3.26 6.76 -2.04
C ASP A 141 2.56 7.95 -2.73
N GLY A 142 1.40 7.70 -3.35
CA GLY A 142 0.49 8.70 -3.92
C GLY A 142 -0.31 9.51 -2.91
N PHE A 143 -0.32 9.15 -1.62
CA PHE A 143 -1.04 9.94 -0.60
C PHE A 143 -0.46 9.86 0.82
N LEU A 144 0.30 8.84 1.20
CA LEU A 144 0.95 8.73 2.51
C LEU A 144 2.37 9.31 2.48
N ARG A 145 2.45 10.64 2.44
CA ARG A 145 3.72 11.37 2.22
C ARG A 145 4.20 12.06 3.51
N GLY A 146 5.41 11.72 3.96
CA GLY A 146 6.08 12.48 5.02
C GLY A 146 6.53 13.85 4.53
N HIS A 147 6.72 14.81 5.43
CA HIS A 147 7.14 16.16 5.05
C HIS A 147 8.61 16.21 4.61
N ALA A 148 8.84 16.36 3.30
CA ALA A 148 10.16 16.25 2.69
C ALA A 148 11.12 17.37 3.11
N ALA A 149 10.60 18.58 3.37
CA ALA A 149 11.44 19.75 3.65
C ALA A 149 12.19 19.67 4.99
N THR A 150 11.59 19.06 6.02
CA THR A 150 12.20 18.99 7.37
C THR A 150 12.26 17.60 7.96
N GLY A 151 11.51 16.63 7.43
CA GLY A 151 11.37 15.30 8.03
C GLY A 151 10.59 15.29 9.35
N ASP A 152 9.94 16.40 9.73
CA ASP A 152 9.10 16.52 10.93
C ASP A 152 7.90 15.55 10.80
N PRO A 153 7.81 14.52 11.66
CA PRO A 153 6.75 13.52 11.55
C PRO A 153 5.36 14.05 11.93
N ARG A 154 5.28 15.27 12.49
CA ARG A 154 3.99 15.92 12.73
C ARG A 154 3.44 16.52 11.44
N ARG A 155 4.28 16.83 10.46
CA ARG A 155 3.87 17.45 9.20
C ARG A 155 3.78 16.43 8.07
N THR A 156 3.07 16.79 7.01
CA THR A 156 2.86 15.93 5.84
C THR A 156 2.76 16.74 4.56
N ASP A 157 3.21 16.14 3.47
CA ASP A 157 3.01 16.61 2.09
C ASP A 157 1.90 15.78 1.40
N SER A 158 1.03 15.15 2.19
CA SER A 158 -0.08 14.36 1.68
C SER A 158 -1.09 15.27 0.96
N PRO A 159 -1.54 14.89 -0.25
CA PRO A 159 -2.74 15.50 -0.85
C PRO A 159 -4.01 15.14 -0.06
N HIS A 160 -3.94 14.16 0.85
CA HIS A 160 -5.07 13.62 1.62
C HIS A 160 -6.25 13.21 0.75
N THR A 161 -5.96 12.79 -0.48
CA THR A 161 -6.90 12.26 -1.45
C THR A 161 -6.11 11.46 -2.48
N LEU A 162 -6.81 10.65 -3.26
CA LEU A 162 -6.22 9.91 -4.38
C LEU A 162 -6.21 10.79 -5.63
N ASP A 163 -5.10 11.48 -5.88
CA ASP A 163 -4.92 12.40 -7.01
C ASP A 163 -3.89 11.93 -8.05
N MET A 164 -3.30 10.77 -7.81
CA MET A 164 -2.21 10.16 -8.58
C MET A 164 -0.91 11.00 -8.63
N CYS A 165 -0.59 11.76 -7.58
CA CYS A 165 0.66 12.54 -7.53
C CYS A 165 1.93 11.69 -7.70
N GLN A 166 1.90 10.38 -7.44
CA GLN A 166 3.01 9.47 -7.76
C GLN A 166 3.33 9.39 -9.26
N LEU A 167 2.35 9.68 -10.13
CA LEU A 167 2.55 9.79 -11.58
C LEU A 167 2.78 11.25 -12.01
N TYR A 168 1.93 12.16 -11.52
CA TYR A 168 1.83 13.55 -12.01
C TYR A 168 2.70 14.57 -11.26
N GLY A 169 3.19 14.22 -10.08
CA GLY A 169 3.85 15.15 -9.15
C GLY A 169 2.86 15.79 -8.18
N ASP A 170 3.40 16.28 -7.06
CA ASP A 170 2.67 16.95 -5.98
C ASP A 170 2.65 18.48 -6.12
N ARG A 171 3.37 19.03 -7.11
CA ARG A 171 3.44 20.46 -7.42
C ARG A 171 3.22 20.71 -8.90
N GLU A 172 2.64 21.86 -9.20
CA GLU A 172 2.36 22.28 -10.58
C GLU A 172 3.63 22.32 -11.45
N GLU A 173 4.75 22.82 -10.93
CA GLU A 173 6.01 22.83 -11.68
C GLU A 173 6.53 21.41 -12.03
N VAL A 174 6.25 20.41 -11.19
CA VAL A 174 6.62 19.01 -11.46
C VAL A 174 5.68 18.44 -12.52
N THR A 175 4.38 18.68 -12.41
CA THR A 175 3.42 18.26 -13.44
C THR A 175 3.75 18.88 -14.79
N ALA A 176 4.06 20.18 -14.82
CA ALA A 176 4.39 20.91 -16.03
C ALA A 176 5.64 20.33 -16.70
N CYS A 177 6.71 20.05 -15.96
CA CYS A 177 7.94 19.55 -16.56
C CYS A 177 7.82 18.13 -17.15
N LEU A 178 6.87 17.33 -16.64
CA LEU A 178 6.55 15.98 -17.11
C LEU A 178 5.62 15.97 -18.32
N ARG A 179 4.95 17.08 -18.65
CA ARG A 179 4.02 17.18 -19.78
C ARG A 179 4.71 17.54 -21.08
N THR A 180 4.19 17.03 -22.18
CA THR A 180 4.56 17.46 -23.53
C THR A 180 3.92 18.80 -23.91
N PHE A 181 2.79 19.13 -23.29
CA PHE A 181 1.86 20.17 -23.73
C PHE A 181 1.34 19.97 -25.16
N GLU A 182 1.34 18.71 -25.62
CA GLU A 182 0.80 18.30 -26.91
C GLU A 182 -0.10 17.07 -26.74
N GLY A 183 -1.37 17.19 -27.17
CA GLY A 183 -2.33 16.08 -27.16
C GLY A 183 -2.67 15.53 -25.77
N GLY A 184 -2.43 16.32 -24.72
CA GLY A 184 -2.65 15.97 -23.32
C GLY A 184 -1.69 14.92 -22.78
N ARG A 185 -0.51 14.71 -23.40
CA ARG A 185 0.39 13.59 -23.12
C ARG A 185 1.49 13.94 -22.09
N LEU A 186 1.94 12.92 -21.37
CA LEU A 186 3.19 12.94 -20.62
C LEU A 186 4.38 12.69 -21.54
N LYS A 187 5.52 13.33 -21.26
CA LYS A 187 6.78 13.09 -21.95
C LYS A 187 7.16 11.62 -21.79
N SER A 188 7.64 11.02 -22.87
CA SER A 188 8.13 9.65 -22.92
C SER A 188 9.22 9.52 -23.97
N ARG A 189 9.92 8.39 -23.97
CA ARG A 189 10.89 8.00 -24.99
C ARG A 189 10.59 6.60 -25.49
N MET A 190 10.84 6.38 -26.78
CA MET A 190 10.77 5.06 -27.37
C MET A 190 12.15 4.40 -27.33
N MET A 191 12.23 3.17 -26.82
CA MET A 191 13.44 2.35 -26.82
C MET A 191 13.05 0.95 -27.27
N ASP A 192 13.68 0.45 -28.34
CA ASP A 192 13.42 -0.89 -28.90
C ASP A 192 11.92 -1.19 -29.13
N GLY A 193 11.15 -0.18 -29.55
CA GLY A 193 9.71 -0.30 -29.81
C GLY A 193 8.80 -0.17 -28.58
N ALA A 194 9.38 -0.05 -27.39
CA ALA A 194 8.68 0.09 -26.10
C ALA A 194 8.72 1.55 -25.58
N GLU A 195 7.63 2.01 -24.97
CA GLU A 195 7.51 3.37 -24.40
C GLU A 195 8.00 3.39 -22.94
N PHE A 196 8.89 4.33 -22.60
CA PHE A 196 9.40 4.52 -21.24
C PHE A 196 9.39 5.99 -20.82
N PRO A 197 9.43 6.31 -19.53
CA PRO A 197 9.68 7.66 -19.08
C PRO A 197 11.04 8.18 -19.61
N PRO A 198 11.19 9.51 -19.77
CA PRO A 198 12.48 10.12 -20.04
C PRO A 198 13.51 9.76 -18.96
N ALA A 199 14.79 9.80 -19.30
CA ALA A 199 15.82 9.78 -18.27
C ALA A 199 15.76 11.08 -17.45
N LEU A 200 15.86 10.97 -16.13
CA LEU A 200 15.94 12.11 -15.23
C LEU A 200 17.32 12.78 -15.31
N CYS A 201 18.35 11.97 -15.48
CA CYS A 201 19.74 12.41 -15.39
C CYS A 201 20.53 12.13 -16.68
N ARG A 202 21.62 12.87 -16.84
CA ARG A 202 22.67 12.61 -17.82
C ARG A 202 24.01 13.03 -17.21
N ASP A 203 25.04 12.20 -17.38
CA ASP A 203 26.38 12.44 -16.84
C ASP A 203 26.37 12.66 -15.32
N GLY A 204 25.45 11.99 -14.61
CA GLY A 204 25.30 12.07 -13.16
C GLY A 204 24.51 13.28 -12.65
N GLU A 205 24.00 14.14 -13.52
CA GLU A 205 23.26 15.35 -13.12
C GLU A 205 21.81 15.33 -13.60
N ILE A 206 20.90 15.87 -12.78
CA ILE A 206 19.49 16.04 -13.17
C ILE A 206 19.42 17.04 -14.34
N LEU A 207 18.76 16.63 -15.43
CA LEU A 207 18.58 17.47 -16.61
C LEU A 207 17.85 18.77 -16.28
N ASP A 208 18.23 19.86 -16.94
CA ASP A 208 17.64 21.20 -16.75
C ASP A 208 16.12 21.21 -16.82
N GLU A 209 15.54 20.46 -17.76
CA GLU A 209 14.09 20.35 -17.93
C GLU A 209 13.39 19.67 -16.75
N PHE A 210 14.10 18.84 -15.96
CA PHE A 210 13.55 18.08 -14.84
C PHE A 210 14.02 18.58 -13.48
N LYS A 211 14.65 19.75 -13.38
CA LYS A 211 15.13 20.35 -12.12
C LYS A 211 14.07 20.52 -11.03
N ALA A 212 12.79 20.54 -11.40
CA ALA A 212 11.69 20.57 -10.45
C ALA A 212 11.54 19.24 -9.68
N ILE A 213 11.93 18.11 -10.27
CA ILE A 213 11.81 16.77 -9.68
C ILE A 213 12.87 16.59 -8.60
N ARG A 214 12.46 16.04 -7.45
CA ARG A 214 13.33 15.78 -6.30
C ARG A 214 13.20 14.33 -5.87
N PRO A 215 14.04 13.41 -6.37
CA PRO A 215 14.06 12.03 -5.90
C PRO A 215 14.47 11.98 -4.43
N VAL A 216 13.82 11.11 -3.65
CA VAL A 216 14.22 10.85 -2.27
C VAL A 216 15.61 10.20 -2.26
N ARG A 217 16.50 10.71 -1.40
CA ARG A 217 17.86 10.15 -1.19
C ARG A 217 18.68 10.08 -2.48
N PHE A 218 18.56 11.07 -3.36
CA PHE A 218 19.32 11.14 -4.61
C PHE A 218 20.84 11.00 -4.40
N ASP A 219 21.38 11.62 -3.35
CA ASP A 219 22.81 11.55 -3.00
C ASP A 219 23.29 10.13 -2.62
N GLU A 220 22.37 9.21 -2.33
CA GLU A 220 22.66 7.83 -1.96
C GLU A 220 22.50 6.85 -3.14
N VAL A 221 22.08 7.34 -4.31
CA VAL A 221 21.92 6.51 -5.51
C VAL A 221 23.30 6.04 -5.98
N PRO A 222 23.48 4.72 -6.27
CA PRO A 222 24.72 4.22 -6.85
C PRO A 222 25.06 4.96 -8.15
N LYS A 223 26.32 5.38 -8.31
CA LYS A 223 26.76 6.21 -9.46
C LYS A 223 26.43 5.60 -10.82
N ASP A 224 26.51 4.28 -10.92
CA ASP A 224 26.16 3.49 -12.12
C ASP A 224 24.65 3.44 -12.41
N CYS A 225 23.82 3.81 -11.44
CA CYS A 225 22.36 3.83 -11.56
C CYS A 225 21.79 5.23 -11.83
N VAL A 226 22.53 6.31 -11.56
CA VAL A 226 22.02 7.71 -11.63
C VAL A 226 21.40 8.03 -12.99
N ASP A 227 22.12 7.73 -14.08
CA ASP A 227 21.65 8.01 -15.45
C ASP A 227 20.54 7.06 -15.93
N THR A 228 20.22 6.04 -15.13
CA THR A 228 19.13 5.08 -15.39
C THR A 228 17.80 5.53 -14.76
N LEU A 229 17.83 6.55 -13.89
CA LEU A 229 16.64 7.04 -13.22
C LEU A 229 15.62 7.61 -14.21
N PHE A 230 14.37 7.23 -14.05
CA PHE A 230 13.23 7.81 -14.77
C PHE A 230 12.82 9.19 -14.23
N ALA A 231 12.50 10.12 -15.13
CA ALA A 231 11.78 11.35 -14.77
C ALA A 231 10.30 11.00 -14.49
N CYS A 232 9.87 11.18 -13.24
CA CYS A 232 8.53 10.83 -12.77
C CYS A 232 8.03 11.78 -11.68
N GLY A 233 6.72 11.79 -11.45
CA GLY A 233 6.09 12.64 -10.44
C GLY A 233 6.40 12.24 -9.00
N GLY A 234 6.41 10.93 -8.71
CA GLY A 234 6.67 10.40 -7.39
C GLY A 234 8.14 10.44 -7.01
N ASP A 235 8.40 10.86 -5.77
CA ASP A 235 9.72 10.99 -5.16
C ASP A 235 10.33 9.66 -4.71
N ARG A 236 9.51 8.59 -4.59
CA ARG A 236 9.89 7.24 -4.14
C ARG A 236 9.76 6.15 -5.20
N VAL A 237 9.51 6.51 -6.47
CA VAL A 237 9.31 5.55 -7.58
C VAL A 237 10.48 4.57 -7.72
N HIS A 238 11.70 5.02 -7.41
CA HIS A 238 12.93 4.24 -7.55
C HIS A 238 13.28 3.38 -6.31
N ALA A 239 12.36 3.21 -5.36
CA ALA A 239 12.63 2.45 -4.14
C ALA A 239 13.03 0.98 -4.40
N HIS A 240 12.47 0.36 -5.43
CA HIS A 240 12.92 -0.91 -6.01
C HIS A 240 12.22 -1.15 -7.35
N VAL A 241 12.51 -2.28 -8.01
CA VAL A 241 12.04 -2.59 -9.37
C VAL A 241 10.51 -2.55 -9.57
N GLY A 242 9.73 -2.87 -8.52
CA GLY A 242 8.27 -2.96 -8.61
C GLY A 242 7.57 -1.63 -8.84
N PRO A 243 7.72 -0.63 -7.94
CA PRO A 243 7.17 0.71 -8.13
C PRO A 243 7.64 1.39 -9.42
N MET A 244 8.87 1.14 -9.88
CA MET A 244 9.33 1.62 -11.19
C MET A 244 8.49 1.02 -12.33
N ALA A 245 8.28 -0.30 -12.36
CA ALA A 245 7.49 -0.97 -13.39
C ALA A 245 6.03 -0.46 -13.43
N LEU A 246 5.42 -0.26 -12.25
CA LEU A 246 4.08 0.32 -12.14
C LEU A 246 4.03 1.76 -12.64
N ASN A 247 5.05 2.56 -12.34
CA ASN A 247 5.10 3.94 -12.83
C ASN A 247 5.19 4.02 -14.36
N VAL A 248 6.01 3.16 -14.99
CA VAL A 248 6.05 3.05 -16.46
C VAL A 248 4.69 2.61 -17.01
N LEU A 249 4.06 1.59 -16.40
CA LEU A 249 2.74 1.11 -16.82
C LEU A 249 1.69 2.22 -16.85
N PHE A 250 1.60 3.02 -15.77
CA PHE A 250 0.62 4.09 -15.68
C PHE A 250 0.94 5.31 -16.54
N LEU A 251 2.22 5.55 -16.86
CA LEU A 251 2.61 6.52 -17.89
C LEU A 251 2.11 6.10 -19.27
N ARG A 252 2.30 4.83 -19.65
CA ARG A 252 1.78 4.29 -20.92
C ARG A 252 0.27 4.38 -20.98
N GLU A 253 -0.40 3.99 -19.89
CA GLU A 253 -1.86 4.05 -19.82
C GLU A 253 -2.39 5.49 -19.93
N HIS A 254 -1.68 6.46 -19.33
CA HIS A 254 -2.00 7.88 -19.51
C HIS A 254 -1.94 8.26 -20.99
N ASN A 255 -0.80 8.01 -21.65
CA ASN A 255 -0.60 8.41 -23.04
C ASN A 255 -1.55 7.70 -24.01
N ARG A 256 -1.91 6.44 -23.72
CA ARG A 256 -2.91 5.66 -24.45
C ARG A 256 -4.30 6.30 -24.33
N VAL A 257 -4.72 6.67 -23.12
CA VAL A 257 -6.03 7.29 -22.87
C VAL A 257 -6.07 8.71 -23.45
N ALA A 258 -5.01 9.50 -23.29
CA ALA A 258 -4.91 10.83 -23.90
C ALA A 258 -5.06 10.77 -25.44
N GLY A 259 -4.38 9.82 -26.10
CA GLY A 259 -4.53 9.60 -27.53
C GLY A 259 -5.95 9.19 -27.94
N LEU A 260 -6.60 8.35 -27.15
CA LEU A 260 -8.00 7.94 -27.38
C LEU A 260 -8.95 9.14 -27.26
N LEU A 261 -8.80 9.95 -26.21
CA LEU A 261 -9.60 11.15 -26.00
C LEU A 261 -9.36 12.21 -27.09
N GLY A 262 -8.11 12.48 -27.45
CA GLY A 262 -7.76 13.42 -28.51
C GLY A 262 -8.28 13.00 -29.89
N ALA A 263 -8.33 11.69 -30.17
CA ALA A 263 -8.93 11.18 -31.41
C ALA A 263 -10.46 11.29 -31.43
N ALA A 264 -11.12 11.08 -30.29
CA ALA A 264 -12.58 11.17 -30.17
C ALA A 264 -13.08 12.63 -30.11
N HIS A 265 -12.26 13.54 -29.57
CA HIS A 265 -12.60 14.95 -29.36
C HIS A 265 -11.50 15.86 -29.96
N PRO A 266 -11.38 15.94 -31.30
CA PRO A 266 -10.34 16.71 -31.97
C PRO A 266 -10.43 18.23 -31.73
N GLU A 267 -11.56 18.70 -31.19
CA GLU A 267 -11.76 20.10 -30.81
C GLU A 267 -11.22 20.45 -29.42
N TRP A 268 -10.79 19.48 -28.62
CA TRP A 268 -10.22 19.73 -27.29
C TRP A 268 -8.77 20.18 -27.39
N ASP A 269 -8.41 21.13 -26.54
CA ASP A 269 -7.02 21.53 -26.35
C ASP A 269 -6.25 20.53 -25.47
N ASP A 270 -4.92 20.71 -25.42
CA ASP A 270 -4.01 19.87 -24.63
C ASP A 270 -4.44 19.78 -23.16
N GLU A 271 -4.78 20.91 -22.55
CA GLU A 271 -5.14 20.97 -21.13
C GLU A 271 -6.39 20.16 -20.83
N ARG A 272 -7.44 20.29 -21.66
CA ARG A 272 -8.67 19.54 -21.48
C ARG A 272 -8.45 18.03 -21.65
N VAL A 273 -7.65 17.61 -22.64
CA VAL A 273 -7.30 16.19 -22.81
C VAL A 273 -6.51 15.67 -21.61
N PHE A 274 -5.51 16.43 -21.14
CA PHE A 274 -4.69 16.05 -19.98
C PHE A 274 -5.53 15.87 -18.71
N GLN A 275 -6.36 16.86 -18.36
CA GLN A 275 -7.16 16.81 -17.13
C GLN A 275 -8.24 15.73 -17.19
N THR A 276 -8.88 15.54 -18.36
CA THR A 276 -9.87 14.46 -18.54
C THR A 276 -9.22 13.08 -18.46
N THR A 277 -8.00 12.94 -19.00
CA THR A 277 -7.17 11.73 -18.86
C THR A 277 -6.85 11.46 -17.39
N ARG A 278 -6.39 12.49 -16.65
CA ARG A 278 -6.09 12.38 -15.20
C ARG A 278 -7.30 11.95 -14.39
N ASN A 279 -8.45 12.57 -14.61
CA ASN A 279 -9.70 12.18 -13.93
C ASN A 279 -10.04 10.71 -14.20
N THR A 280 -9.95 10.29 -15.47
CA THR A 280 -10.21 8.90 -15.90
C THR A 280 -9.28 7.92 -15.20
N LEU A 281 -7.98 8.19 -15.17
CA LEU A 281 -6.98 7.34 -14.54
C LEU A 281 -7.17 7.24 -13.01
N ILE A 282 -7.52 8.34 -12.33
CA ILE A 282 -7.78 8.33 -10.88
C ILE A 282 -8.91 7.35 -10.54
N VAL A 283 -10.04 7.46 -11.23
CA VAL A 283 -11.21 6.59 -10.99
C VAL A 283 -10.90 5.14 -11.38
N MET A 284 -10.18 4.93 -12.48
CA MET A 284 -9.74 3.61 -12.92
C MET A 284 -8.81 2.96 -11.88
N MET A 285 -7.86 3.70 -11.31
CA MET A 285 -6.99 3.24 -10.23
C MET A 285 -7.80 2.89 -8.98
N ILE A 286 -8.74 3.74 -8.56
CA ILE A 286 -9.65 3.44 -7.43
C ILE A 286 -10.41 2.14 -7.66
N ARG A 287 -10.90 1.93 -8.89
CA ARG A 287 -11.59 0.71 -9.25
C ARG A 287 -10.70 -0.51 -9.10
N VAL A 288 -9.50 -0.52 -9.70
CA VAL A 288 -8.57 -1.66 -9.60
C VAL A 288 -8.15 -1.91 -8.15
N MET A 289 -7.89 -0.83 -7.41
CA MET A 289 -7.59 -0.90 -5.99
C MET A 289 -8.72 -1.60 -5.21
N LEU A 290 -9.97 -1.26 -5.46
CA LEU A 290 -11.11 -1.83 -4.75
C LEU A 290 -11.47 -3.25 -5.20
N GLU A 291 -11.57 -3.46 -6.52
CA GLU A 291 -12.08 -4.70 -7.12
C GLU A 291 -11.05 -5.82 -7.15
N GLU A 292 -9.76 -5.50 -7.12
CA GLU A 292 -8.69 -6.50 -7.13
C GLU A 292 -7.86 -6.46 -5.84
N TYR A 293 -7.27 -5.31 -5.51
CA TYR A 293 -6.32 -5.24 -4.40
C TYR A 293 -6.97 -5.42 -3.01
N ILE A 294 -8.05 -4.69 -2.68
CA ILE A 294 -8.78 -4.86 -1.41
C ILE A 294 -9.36 -6.27 -1.29
N ASN A 295 -9.93 -6.78 -2.38
CA ASN A 295 -10.43 -8.14 -2.44
C ASN A 295 -9.32 -9.18 -2.22
N HIS A 296 -8.10 -8.92 -2.70
CA HIS A 296 -6.96 -9.80 -2.47
C HIS A 296 -6.44 -9.74 -1.04
N ILE A 297 -6.24 -8.55 -0.46
CA ILE A 297 -5.67 -8.46 0.89
C ILE A 297 -6.63 -8.93 1.98
N THR A 298 -7.94 -8.89 1.71
CA THR A 298 -8.95 -9.42 2.63
C THR A 298 -9.14 -10.94 2.45
N PRO A 299 -9.42 -11.68 3.54
CA PRO A 299 -9.71 -13.12 3.47
C PRO A 299 -11.17 -13.42 3.08
N TYR A 300 -11.99 -12.42 2.80
CA TYR A 300 -13.45 -12.56 2.69
C TYR A 300 -13.92 -13.22 1.40
N HIS A 301 -14.97 -14.04 1.42
CA HIS A 301 -15.56 -14.61 0.20
C HIS A 301 -16.44 -13.62 -0.57
N PHE A 302 -16.74 -12.47 0.02
CA PHE A 302 -17.43 -11.37 -0.64
C PHE A 302 -16.45 -10.53 -1.46
N GLY A 303 -16.75 -10.30 -2.73
CA GLY A 303 -16.01 -9.40 -3.61
C GLY A 303 -16.61 -8.00 -3.59
N PHE A 304 -15.88 -7.04 -3.03
CA PHE A 304 -16.22 -5.63 -3.09
C PHE A 304 -16.10 -5.10 -4.52
N VAL A 305 -17.03 -4.22 -4.88
CA VAL A 305 -17.08 -3.59 -6.20
C VAL A 305 -17.22 -2.09 -6.09
N LEU A 306 -16.73 -1.36 -7.09
CA LEU A 306 -16.97 0.08 -7.16
C LEU A 306 -18.41 0.33 -7.60
N ASP A 307 -19.21 0.93 -6.71
CA ASP A 307 -20.59 1.32 -7.00
C ASP A 307 -20.80 2.83 -6.78
N PRO A 308 -20.49 3.68 -7.77
CA PRO A 308 -20.58 5.14 -7.66
C PRO A 308 -21.99 5.66 -7.32
N VAL A 309 -23.04 4.86 -7.46
CA VAL A 309 -24.43 5.28 -7.15
C VAL A 309 -24.73 5.22 -5.64
N ARG A 310 -23.89 4.52 -4.87
CA ARG A 310 -24.11 4.27 -3.43
C ARG A 310 -22.96 4.73 -2.54
N VAL A 311 -21.93 5.38 -3.09
CA VAL A 311 -20.76 5.83 -2.31
C VAL A 311 -21.06 6.99 -1.35
N ASP A 312 -22.02 7.85 -1.68
CA ASP A 312 -22.28 9.11 -0.95
C ASP A 312 -23.36 9.01 0.14
N ARG A 313 -23.81 7.80 0.46
CA ARG A 313 -24.95 7.58 1.38
C ARG A 313 -24.54 7.27 2.81
N GLY A 314 -23.28 6.93 3.03
CA GLY A 314 -22.75 6.62 4.36
C GLY A 314 -22.55 7.89 5.19
N VAL A 315 -22.84 7.83 6.49
CA VAL A 315 -22.53 8.93 7.42
C VAL A 315 -21.03 9.24 7.51
N TRP A 316 -20.21 8.28 7.06
CA TRP A 316 -18.75 8.35 6.96
C TRP A 316 -18.25 9.03 5.68
N HIS A 317 -19.13 9.40 4.74
CA HIS A 317 -18.73 10.07 3.51
C HIS A 317 -18.35 11.53 3.77
N ARG A 318 -17.06 11.75 4.04
CA ARG A 318 -16.48 12.98 4.57
C ARG A 318 -15.12 13.21 3.95
N GLU A 319 -14.70 14.48 3.84
CA GLU A 319 -13.38 14.78 3.30
C GLU A 319 -12.29 14.03 4.06
N ASN A 320 -11.37 13.47 3.30
CA ASN A 320 -10.31 12.64 3.83
C ASN A 320 -9.28 13.46 4.59
N TRP A 321 -8.61 12.81 5.53
CA TRP A 321 -7.43 13.33 6.19
C TRP A 321 -6.61 12.13 6.64
N ALA A 322 -5.51 11.86 5.93
CA ALA A 322 -4.61 10.78 6.27
C ALA A 322 -4.07 10.92 7.70
N THR A 323 -4.11 9.82 8.44
CA THR A 323 -3.69 9.76 9.84
C THR A 323 -2.36 9.05 10.02
N ILE A 324 -1.71 9.28 11.15
CA ILE A 324 -0.45 8.63 11.48
C ILE A 324 -0.63 7.11 11.64
N GLU A 325 -1.76 6.69 12.22
CA GLU A 325 -2.16 5.30 12.34
C GLU A 325 -2.26 4.65 10.96
N PHE A 326 -2.90 5.33 10.01
CA PHE A 326 -3.01 4.83 8.63
C PHE A 326 -1.64 4.75 7.92
N SER A 327 -0.75 5.71 8.19
CA SER A 327 0.63 5.67 7.68
C SER A 327 1.43 4.49 8.25
N LEU A 328 1.27 4.18 9.53
CA LEU A 328 2.02 3.11 10.20
C LEU A 328 1.55 1.71 9.79
N VAL A 329 0.25 1.50 9.59
CA VAL A 329 -0.26 0.18 9.16
C VAL A 329 0.20 -0.21 7.76
N TYR A 330 0.64 0.74 6.94
CA TYR A 330 1.09 0.51 5.57
C TYR A 330 2.60 0.26 5.41
N ARG A 331 3.34 0.12 6.51
CA ARG A 331 4.79 -0.18 6.51
C ARG A 331 5.07 -1.67 6.29
N TRP A 332 4.62 -2.22 5.17
CA TRP A 332 4.68 -3.66 4.89
C TRP A 332 6.05 -4.18 4.44
N HIS A 333 7.14 -3.70 5.06
CA HIS A 333 8.51 -4.05 4.66
C HIS A 333 8.82 -5.55 4.81
N SER A 334 8.16 -6.24 5.74
CA SER A 334 8.25 -7.70 5.89
C SER A 334 7.69 -8.48 4.69
N LEU A 335 6.92 -7.85 3.80
CA LEU A 335 6.47 -8.46 2.54
C LEU A 335 7.52 -8.36 1.43
N ILE A 336 8.51 -7.47 1.54
CA ILE A 336 9.53 -7.25 0.50
C ILE A 336 10.58 -8.36 0.57
N PRO A 337 10.81 -9.15 -0.50
CA PRO A 337 11.80 -10.23 -0.48
C PRO A 337 13.25 -9.68 -0.40
N SER A 338 14.17 -10.46 0.19
CA SER A 338 15.62 -10.12 0.22
C SER A 338 16.24 -10.19 -1.17
N THR A 339 15.63 -10.97 -2.06
CA THR A 339 16.14 -11.30 -3.37
C THR A 339 14.97 -11.35 -4.34
N TYR A 340 15.05 -10.63 -5.45
CA TYR A 340 14.10 -10.72 -6.55
C TYR A 340 14.59 -11.70 -7.61
N ARG A 341 13.72 -12.58 -8.09
CA ARG A 341 14.04 -13.51 -9.18
C ARG A 341 13.60 -12.90 -10.52
N ILE A 342 14.53 -12.25 -11.21
CA ILE A 342 14.28 -11.54 -12.47
C ILE A 342 14.99 -12.28 -13.61
N ALA A 343 14.27 -12.59 -14.69
CA ALA A 343 14.81 -13.37 -15.82
C ALA A 343 15.49 -14.69 -15.39
N GLY A 344 14.98 -15.33 -14.32
CA GLY A 344 15.54 -16.56 -13.75
C GLY A 344 16.81 -16.38 -12.91
N GLN A 345 17.29 -15.15 -12.72
CA GLN A 345 18.43 -14.80 -11.90
C GLN A 345 17.99 -14.22 -10.55
N ASP A 346 18.71 -14.60 -9.50
CA ASP A 346 18.44 -14.14 -8.13
C ASP A 346 19.24 -12.85 -7.86
N LEU A 347 18.54 -11.72 -7.76
CA LEU A 347 19.10 -10.38 -7.55
C LEU A 347 18.83 -9.89 -6.12
N PRO A 348 19.84 -9.57 -5.31
CA PRO A 348 19.63 -8.98 -3.98
C PRO A 348 18.80 -7.70 -4.06
N LEU A 349 17.96 -7.42 -3.04
CA LEU A 349 17.12 -6.21 -2.95
C LEU A 349 17.92 -4.94 -3.26
N ALA A 350 19.11 -4.80 -2.68
CA ALA A 350 20.03 -3.68 -2.93
C ALA A 350 20.32 -3.42 -4.42
N ARG A 351 20.36 -4.46 -5.27
CA ARG A 351 20.62 -4.34 -6.71
C ARG A 351 19.40 -3.90 -7.52
N THR A 352 18.22 -3.87 -6.89
CA THR A 352 16.96 -3.44 -7.51
C THR A 352 16.58 -2.00 -7.15
N ILE A 353 17.21 -1.42 -6.13
CA ILE A 353 17.00 -0.03 -5.70
C ILE A 353 17.65 0.90 -6.70
N ALA A 354 16.93 1.93 -7.14
CA ALA A 354 17.39 2.96 -8.08
C ALA A 354 17.88 2.47 -9.45
N ASN A 355 17.75 1.18 -9.73
CA ASN A 355 18.28 0.57 -10.94
C ASN A 355 17.22 0.51 -12.04
N GLY A 356 17.02 1.63 -12.74
CA GLY A 356 16.09 1.73 -13.85
C GLY A 356 16.47 0.84 -15.04
N GLN A 357 17.76 0.48 -15.17
CA GLN A 357 18.26 -0.39 -16.23
C GLN A 357 17.60 -1.77 -16.18
N LEU A 358 17.28 -2.30 -14.99
CA LEU A 358 16.55 -3.57 -14.88
C LEU A 358 15.17 -3.54 -15.55
N VAL A 359 14.48 -2.40 -15.49
CA VAL A 359 13.16 -2.24 -16.14
C VAL A 359 13.32 -2.12 -17.66
N LEU A 360 14.35 -1.38 -18.10
CA LEU A 360 14.67 -1.21 -19.51
C LEU A 360 15.07 -2.54 -20.16
N ASP A 361 15.98 -3.29 -19.54
CA ASP A 361 16.50 -4.55 -20.07
C ASP A 361 15.45 -5.67 -20.05
N ARG A 362 14.63 -5.73 -18.99
CA ARG A 362 13.65 -6.82 -18.82
C ARG A 362 12.39 -6.63 -19.66
N GLY A 363 11.99 -5.37 -19.90
CA GLY A 363 10.68 -5.04 -20.44
C GLY A 363 9.56 -5.23 -19.42
N LEU A 364 8.42 -4.58 -19.65
CA LEU A 364 7.33 -4.58 -18.67
C LEU A 364 6.63 -5.93 -18.54
N GLY A 365 6.21 -6.54 -19.66
CA GLY A 365 5.45 -7.80 -19.63
C GLY A 365 6.17 -8.91 -18.86
N PRO A 366 7.41 -9.24 -19.23
CA PRO A 366 8.18 -10.26 -18.53
C PRO A 366 8.52 -9.91 -17.08
N LEU A 367 8.68 -8.62 -16.74
CA LEU A 367 8.91 -8.17 -15.37
C LEU A 367 7.68 -8.35 -14.49
N PHE A 368 6.48 -8.04 -14.99
CA PHE A 368 5.23 -8.33 -14.28
C PHE A 368 5.02 -9.83 -14.11
N ASP A 369 5.42 -10.65 -15.08
CA ASP A 369 5.42 -12.12 -14.97
C ASP A 369 6.35 -12.61 -13.85
N ASP A 370 7.59 -12.11 -13.79
CA ASP A 370 8.56 -12.44 -12.74
C ASP A 370 7.99 -12.09 -11.34
N LEU A 371 7.50 -10.86 -11.15
CA LEU A 371 6.91 -10.40 -9.89
C LEU A 371 5.64 -11.17 -9.50
N SER A 372 4.87 -11.64 -10.47
CA SER A 372 3.65 -12.43 -10.25
C SER A 372 3.93 -13.90 -9.96
N ARG A 373 5.12 -14.41 -10.29
CA ARG A 373 5.53 -15.78 -9.96
C ARG A 373 6.23 -15.89 -8.62
N GLN A 374 6.94 -14.83 -8.23
CA GLN A 374 7.65 -14.82 -6.97
C GLN A 374 6.70 -14.59 -5.79
N PRO A 375 6.77 -15.39 -4.71
CA PRO A 375 6.00 -15.11 -3.50
C PRO A 375 6.50 -13.84 -2.79
N ALA A 376 5.58 -13.08 -2.20
CA ALA A 376 5.94 -12.03 -1.24
C ALA A 376 6.40 -12.65 0.09
N GLY A 377 7.16 -11.88 0.87
CA GLY A 377 7.40 -12.19 2.29
C GLY A 377 6.07 -12.26 3.08
N LEU A 378 6.08 -12.86 4.25
CA LEU A 378 4.95 -12.88 5.19
C LEU A 378 4.98 -11.67 6.11
N SER A 379 3.84 -11.03 6.34
CA SER A 379 3.76 -9.92 7.27
C SER A 379 4.04 -10.40 8.69
N GLY A 380 4.92 -9.69 9.39
CA GLY A 380 5.08 -9.78 10.83
C GLY A 380 6.52 -9.63 11.30
N LEU A 381 6.75 -9.94 12.58
CA LEU A 381 8.07 -9.92 13.20
C LEU A 381 8.99 -11.01 12.64
N PHE A 382 10.30 -10.76 12.77
CA PHE A 382 11.40 -11.61 12.30
C PHE A 382 11.39 -11.87 10.79
N ASN A 383 11.00 -10.88 9.98
CA ASN A 383 10.87 -11.08 8.54
C ASN A 383 11.15 -9.85 7.64
N THR A 384 11.64 -8.74 8.18
CA THR A 384 12.06 -7.56 7.41
C THR A 384 13.54 -7.66 7.02
N ASP A 385 13.84 -7.40 5.74
CA ASP A 385 15.22 -7.39 5.24
C ASP A 385 16.10 -6.37 5.99
N GLU A 386 17.38 -6.70 6.19
CA GLU A 386 18.33 -5.85 6.91
C GLU A 386 18.42 -4.43 6.33
N LEU A 387 18.32 -4.28 5.00
CA LEU A 387 18.36 -2.97 4.34
C LEU A 387 17.18 -2.07 4.74
N LEU A 388 16.10 -2.65 5.24
CA LEU A 388 14.85 -1.96 5.60
C LEU A 388 14.71 -1.76 7.12
N LEU A 389 15.57 -2.36 7.94
CA LEU A 389 15.54 -2.22 9.40
C LEU A 389 15.65 -0.77 9.91
N PRO A 390 16.44 0.14 9.29
CA PRO A 390 16.41 1.54 9.70
C PRO A 390 15.02 2.18 9.58
N ILE A 391 14.18 1.69 8.66
CA ILE A 391 12.80 2.17 8.49
C ILE A 391 11.90 1.64 9.61
N GLU A 392 12.12 0.41 10.10
CA GLU A 392 11.44 -0.14 11.26
C GLU A 392 11.76 0.68 12.52
N ALA A 393 13.05 0.96 12.76
CA ALA A 393 13.49 1.80 13.86
C ALA A 393 12.88 3.21 13.79
N ARG A 394 12.84 3.82 12.59
CA ARG A 394 12.22 5.14 12.39
C ARG A 394 10.71 5.08 12.65
N SER A 395 10.02 4.02 12.26
CA SER A 395 8.56 3.87 12.49
C SER A 395 8.23 3.82 13.99
N VAL A 396 9.02 3.10 14.78
CA VAL A 396 8.91 3.09 16.25
C VAL A 396 9.22 4.47 16.83
N ALA A 397 10.32 5.11 16.39
CA ALA A 397 10.71 6.44 16.86
C ALA A 397 9.63 7.50 16.60
N VAL A 398 9.03 7.49 15.39
CA VAL A 398 7.94 8.39 15.02
C VAL A 398 6.71 8.18 15.92
N GLY A 399 6.31 6.93 16.17
CA GLY A 399 5.19 6.64 17.06
C GLY A 399 5.38 7.22 18.46
N ARG A 400 6.62 7.16 18.99
CA ARG A 400 6.96 7.70 20.32
C ARG A 400 7.10 9.21 20.33
N GLU A 401 7.71 9.80 19.31
CA GLU A 401 7.82 11.27 19.15
C GLU A 401 6.43 11.92 19.10
N LEU A 402 5.48 11.27 18.41
CA LEU A 402 4.08 11.69 18.32
C LEU A 402 3.23 11.28 19.53
N ARG A 403 3.83 10.57 20.50
CA ARG A 403 3.18 10.08 21.73
C ARG A 403 1.91 9.29 21.42
N LEU A 404 2.00 8.33 20.50
CA LEU A 404 0.88 7.44 20.21
C LEU A 404 0.53 6.59 21.44
N ALA A 405 -0.75 6.25 21.56
CA ALA A 405 -1.23 5.33 22.59
C ALA A 405 -0.70 3.91 22.37
N SER A 406 -0.85 3.05 23.38
CA SER A 406 -0.38 1.67 23.31
C SER A 406 -1.16 0.86 22.26
N TYR A 407 -0.61 -0.26 21.84
CA TYR A 407 -1.33 -1.25 21.04
C TYR A 407 -2.69 -1.62 21.66
N ASN A 408 -2.77 -1.79 22.98
CA ASN A 408 -4.01 -2.10 23.69
C ASN A 408 -5.05 -0.97 23.63
N ASP A 409 -4.63 0.29 23.70
CA ASP A 409 -5.54 1.43 23.57
C ASP A 409 -6.18 1.48 22.18
N TYR A 410 -5.40 1.21 21.12
CA TYR A 410 -5.93 1.11 19.77
C TYR A 410 -6.80 -0.13 19.57
N ARG A 411 -6.49 -1.27 20.21
CA ARG A 411 -7.42 -2.41 20.23
C ARG A 411 -8.79 -1.99 20.75
N VAL A 412 -8.84 -1.30 21.89
CA VAL A 412 -10.09 -0.79 22.48
C VAL A 412 -10.79 0.19 21.54
N HIS A 413 -10.07 1.15 20.97
CA HIS A 413 -10.61 2.13 20.02
C HIS A 413 -11.32 1.45 18.83
N TYR A 414 -10.74 0.37 18.30
CA TYR A 414 -11.29 -0.40 17.18
C TYR A 414 -12.23 -1.56 17.59
N GLY A 415 -12.66 -1.60 18.85
CA GLY A 415 -13.66 -2.53 19.35
C GLY A 415 -13.14 -3.96 19.63
N PHE A 416 -11.85 -4.10 19.91
CA PHE A 416 -11.24 -5.33 20.41
C PHE A 416 -10.98 -5.22 21.93
N PRO A 417 -11.21 -6.30 22.70
CA PRO A 417 -10.71 -6.37 24.06
C PRO A 417 -9.18 -6.19 24.11
N PRO A 418 -8.64 -5.50 25.14
CA PRO A 418 -7.20 -5.44 25.34
C PRO A 418 -6.65 -6.85 25.62
N VAL A 419 -5.46 -7.14 25.10
CA VAL A 419 -4.75 -8.36 25.43
C VAL A 419 -4.14 -8.24 26.83
N THR A 420 -4.03 -9.37 27.53
CA THR A 420 -3.41 -9.47 28.86
C THR A 420 -2.24 -10.44 28.88
N HIS A 421 -1.97 -11.12 27.76
CA HIS A 421 -0.89 -12.09 27.64
C HIS A 421 -0.41 -12.20 26.17
N PRO A 422 0.90 -12.37 25.88
CA PRO A 422 1.41 -12.45 24.51
C PRO A 422 0.80 -13.57 23.65
N ARG A 423 0.42 -14.70 24.26
CA ARG A 423 -0.33 -15.79 23.60
C ARG A 423 -1.63 -15.34 22.91
N GLN A 424 -2.19 -14.18 23.31
CA GLN A 424 -3.36 -13.58 22.68
C GLN A 424 -3.03 -12.74 21.45
N ILE A 425 -1.76 -12.43 21.25
CA ILE A 425 -1.21 -11.75 20.06
C ILE A 425 -0.79 -12.79 19.02
N THR A 426 -0.11 -13.85 19.44
CA THR A 426 0.45 -14.86 18.53
C THR A 426 0.64 -16.22 19.20
N GLY A 427 0.52 -17.30 18.44
CA GLY A 427 0.87 -18.67 18.85
C GLY A 427 2.37 -19.01 18.73
N ASP A 428 3.18 -18.11 18.16
CA ASP A 428 4.64 -18.27 18.05
C ASP A 428 5.32 -17.93 19.39
N SER A 429 5.82 -18.94 20.09
CA SER A 429 6.48 -18.77 21.40
C SER A 429 7.70 -17.85 21.31
N ARG A 430 8.39 -17.79 20.17
CA ARG A 430 9.55 -16.93 19.97
C ARG A 430 9.15 -15.46 20.01
N VAL A 431 8.04 -15.11 19.35
CA VAL A 431 7.50 -13.75 19.40
C VAL A 431 7.01 -13.42 20.81
N GLN A 432 6.35 -14.37 21.48
CA GLN A 432 5.88 -14.17 22.85
C GLN A 432 7.02 -13.85 23.81
N GLU A 433 8.10 -14.64 23.77
CA GLU A 433 9.32 -14.44 24.58
C GLU A 433 9.95 -13.09 24.26
N ALA A 434 10.18 -12.78 22.98
CA ALA A 434 10.82 -11.53 22.58
C ALA A 434 10.01 -10.28 22.98
N LEU A 435 8.67 -10.33 22.93
CA LEU A 435 7.83 -9.24 23.42
C LEU A 435 7.94 -9.08 24.95
N LEU A 436 7.98 -10.18 25.71
CA LEU A 436 8.13 -10.13 27.16
C LEU A 436 9.51 -9.64 27.57
N ASP A 437 10.57 -10.10 26.91
CA ASP A 437 11.94 -9.68 27.19
C ASP A 437 12.11 -8.18 26.95
N LEU A 438 11.50 -7.66 25.89
CA LEU A 438 11.68 -6.27 25.48
C LEU A 438 10.75 -5.28 26.21
N TYR A 439 9.50 -5.66 26.48
CA TYR A 439 8.50 -4.76 27.09
C TYR A 439 8.13 -5.11 28.54
N GLY A 440 8.52 -6.28 29.05
CA GLY A 440 8.13 -6.79 30.38
C GLY A 440 6.64 -7.20 30.49
N GLY A 441 5.81 -6.87 29.51
CA GLY A 441 4.37 -7.10 29.50
C GLY A 441 3.71 -6.55 28.24
N VAL A 442 2.38 -6.70 28.12
CA VAL A 442 1.65 -6.34 26.89
C VAL A 442 1.13 -4.90 26.86
N ASP A 443 1.00 -4.24 28.00
CA ASP A 443 0.39 -2.90 28.10
C ASP A 443 1.27 -1.78 27.56
N GLY A 444 2.59 -2.00 27.55
CA GLY A 444 3.57 -1.04 27.03
C GLY A 444 3.90 -1.20 25.54
N ILE A 445 3.31 -2.18 24.85
CA ILE A 445 3.67 -2.47 23.45
C ILE A 445 3.33 -1.26 22.55
N ASP A 446 4.33 -0.75 21.83
CA ASP A 446 4.14 0.29 20.80
C ASP A 446 3.10 -0.18 19.77
N LEU A 447 2.20 0.71 19.33
CA LEU A 447 1.20 0.37 18.29
C LEU A 447 1.83 -0.37 17.12
N TYR A 448 2.93 0.19 16.59
CA TYR A 448 3.64 -0.36 15.43
C TYR A 448 4.05 -1.81 15.63
N VAL A 449 4.66 -2.14 16.78
CA VAL A 449 5.09 -3.50 17.10
C VAL A 449 3.89 -4.43 17.24
N GLY A 450 2.85 -4.01 17.96
CA GLY A 450 1.65 -4.82 18.16
C GLY A 450 0.92 -5.17 16.85
N LEU A 451 0.89 -4.25 15.88
CA LEU A 451 0.29 -4.46 14.57
C LEU A 451 0.97 -5.60 13.78
N PHE A 452 2.30 -5.67 13.81
CA PHE A 452 3.08 -6.70 13.10
C PHE A 452 3.38 -7.94 13.96
N ALA A 453 3.15 -7.88 15.27
CA ALA A 453 3.22 -9.04 16.15
C ALA A 453 1.96 -9.92 16.06
N GLU A 454 0.79 -9.32 15.77
CA GLU A 454 -0.49 -10.04 15.74
C GLU A 454 -0.52 -11.09 14.63
N GLU A 455 -0.68 -12.37 15.00
CA GLU A 455 -0.69 -13.48 14.06
C GLU A 455 -1.91 -13.38 13.11
N PRO A 456 -1.72 -13.41 11.78
CA PRO A 456 -2.82 -13.46 10.84
C PRO A 456 -3.66 -14.74 10.98
N GLU A 457 -4.96 -14.64 10.72
CA GLU A 457 -5.83 -15.81 10.60
C GLU A 457 -5.43 -16.67 9.38
N PRO A 458 -5.75 -17.97 9.35
CA PRO A 458 -5.55 -18.79 8.15
C PRO A 458 -6.18 -18.15 6.91
N GLY A 459 -5.35 -17.90 5.88
CA GLY A 459 -5.77 -17.27 4.61
C GLY A 459 -5.79 -15.73 4.60
N ALA A 460 -5.54 -15.09 5.75
CA ALA A 460 -5.31 -13.64 5.85
C ALA A 460 -3.81 -13.31 5.71
N ILE A 461 -3.52 -12.08 5.30
CA ILE A 461 -2.14 -11.56 5.17
C ILE A 461 -1.71 -10.86 6.46
N PHE A 462 -2.65 -10.19 7.13
CA PHE A 462 -2.39 -9.32 8.28
C PHE A 462 -3.13 -9.77 9.55
N GLY A 463 -2.62 -9.34 10.70
CA GLY A 463 -3.33 -9.39 11.97
C GLY A 463 -4.64 -8.57 11.94
N ARG A 464 -5.56 -8.87 12.85
CA ARG A 464 -6.94 -8.35 12.81
C ARG A 464 -7.03 -6.85 13.06
N LEU A 465 -6.18 -6.29 13.93
CA LEU A 465 -6.16 -4.85 14.17
C LEU A 465 -5.61 -4.11 12.94
N LEU A 466 -4.50 -4.58 12.38
CA LEU A 466 -3.89 -4.02 11.18
C LEU A 466 -4.88 -4.02 10.00
N GLU A 467 -5.51 -5.17 9.72
CA GLU A 467 -6.56 -5.29 8.70
C GLU A 467 -7.75 -4.35 8.96
N ARG A 468 -8.12 -4.16 10.23
CA ARG A 468 -9.25 -3.31 10.63
C ARG A 468 -8.99 -1.84 10.30
N ILE A 469 -7.79 -1.34 10.64
CA ILE A 469 -7.39 0.04 10.35
C ILE A 469 -7.34 0.26 8.83
N ILE A 470 -6.69 -0.65 8.08
CA ILE A 470 -6.67 -0.58 6.60
C ILE A 470 -8.10 -0.53 6.05
N SER A 471 -9.00 -1.37 6.55
CA SER A 471 -10.37 -1.42 6.03
C SER A 471 -11.11 -0.09 6.28
N VAL A 472 -11.01 0.47 7.48
CA VAL A 472 -11.64 1.76 7.79
C VAL A 472 -11.14 2.86 6.87
N ASP A 473 -9.83 2.98 6.75
CA ASP A 473 -9.20 4.09 6.04
C ASP A 473 -9.20 3.89 4.53
N ALA A 474 -8.92 2.70 4.00
CA ALA A 474 -8.85 2.49 2.55
C ALA A 474 -10.21 2.65 1.84
N PHE A 475 -11.32 2.17 2.45
CA PHE A 475 -12.65 2.38 1.88
C PHE A 475 -13.04 3.86 1.94
N SER A 476 -12.86 4.52 3.09
CA SER A 476 -13.20 5.93 3.22
C SER A 476 -12.32 6.82 2.34
N GLU A 477 -11.01 6.57 2.29
CA GLU A 477 -10.06 7.32 1.47
C GLU A 477 -10.42 7.23 -0.02
N ALA A 478 -10.73 6.03 -0.51
CA ALA A 478 -11.03 5.84 -1.91
C ALA A 478 -12.43 6.31 -2.32
N LEU A 479 -13.45 6.00 -1.52
CA LEU A 479 -14.84 6.23 -1.89
C LEU A 479 -15.30 7.68 -1.65
N ASN A 480 -14.56 8.45 -0.86
CA ASN A 480 -14.82 9.89 -0.65
C ASN A 480 -14.13 10.77 -1.70
N ASN A 481 -13.48 10.18 -2.71
CA ASN A 481 -12.88 10.94 -3.80
C ASN A 481 -13.98 11.74 -4.54
N PRO A 482 -13.81 13.05 -4.76
CA PRO A 482 -14.86 13.89 -5.35
C PRO A 482 -15.28 13.44 -6.75
N LEU A 483 -14.40 12.79 -7.51
CA LEU A 483 -14.72 12.25 -8.84
C LEU A 483 -15.80 11.17 -8.82
N LEU A 484 -16.06 10.55 -7.67
CA LEU A 484 -17.13 9.56 -7.49
C LEU A 484 -18.46 10.17 -7.06
N ALA A 485 -18.51 11.47 -6.75
CA ALA A 485 -19.74 12.15 -6.36
C ALA A 485 -20.76 12.09 -7.51
N PRO A 486 -22.08 11.87 -7.26
CA PRO A 486 -23.06 11.68 -8.33
C PRO A 486 -23.16 12.81 -9.36
N ARG A 487 -22.80 14.05 -8.97
CA ARG A 487 -22.79 15.20 -9.87
C ARG A 487 -21.55 15.25 -10.79
N LEU A 488 -20.47 14.59 -10.39
CA LEU A 488 -19.20 14.57 -11.12
C LEU A 488 -18.98 13.24 -11.85
N PHE A 489 -19.56 12.14 -11.38
CA PHE A 489 -19.49 10.83 -12.03
C PHE A 489 -20.37 10.75 -13.29
N ALA A 490 -20.01 11.49 -14.33
CA ALA A 490 -20.80 11.65 -15.56
C ALA A 490 -19.92 11.87 -16.80
N PRO A 491 -20.44 11.61 -18.03
CA PRO A 491 -19.68 11.82 -19.26
C PRO A 491 -19.17 13.25 -19.45
N SER A 492 -19.80 14.25 -18.84
CA SER A 492 -19.31 15.64 -18.87
C SER A 492 -17.94 15.82 -18.20
N THR A 493 -17.57 14.94 -17.26
CA THR A 493 -16.31 15.02 -16.51
C THR A 493 -15.24 14.11 -17.08
N PHE A 494 -15.63 12.99 -17.68
CA PHE A 494 -14.70 11.94 -18.14
C PHE A 494 -14.72 11.70 -19.65
N SER A 495 -15.65 12.29 -20.40
CA SER A 495 -16.14 11.81 -21.71
C SER A 495 -16.86 10.45 -21.65
N GLN A 496 -17.43 10.01 -22.78
CA GLN A 496 -17.96 8.65 -22.89
C GLN A 496 -16.83 7.62 -22.91
N GLU A 497 -15.75 7.97 -23.58
CA GLU A 497 -14.55 7.19 -23.75
C GLU A 497 -13.84 6.93 -22.41
N GLY A 498 -13.67 7.97 -21.59
CA GLY A 498 -13.08 7.82 -20.25
C GLY A 498 -13.94 6.96 -19.34
N ILE A 499 -15.28 7.10 -19.39
CA ILE A 499 -16.19 6.18 -18.69
C ILE A 499 -16.04 4.75 -19.19
N GLN A 500 -15.86 4.54 -20.50
CA GLN A 500 -15.64 3.22 -21.08
C GLN A 500 -14.32 2.61 -20.59
N VAL A 501 -13.23 3.38 -20.57
CA VAL A 501 -11.94 2.96 -20.00
C VAL A 501 -12.10 2.49 -18.54
N VAL A 502 -12.78 3.28 -17.70
CA VAL A 502 -13.06 2.89 -16.30
C VAL A 502 -13.92 1.63 -16.24
N ARG A 503 -14.90 1.47 -17.14
CA ARG A 503 -15.82 0.32 -17.16
C ARG A 503 -15.12 -0.98 -17.57
N GLU A 504 -14.22 -0.91 -18.53
CA GLU A 504 -13.54 -2.05 -19.15
C GLU A 504 -12.32 -2.51 -18.36
N THR A 505 -11.69 -1.63 -17.58
CA THR A 505 -10.56 -1.99 -16.72
C THR A 505 -11.06 -2.77 -15.50
N ARG A 506 -10.85 -4.09 -15.46
CA ARG A 506 -11.27 -4.95 -14.35
C ARG A 506 -10.11 -5.47 -13.51
N SER A 507 -8.90 -5.48 -14.06
CA SER A 507 -7.72 -6.03 -13.39
C SER A 507 -6.40 -5.40 -13.84
N PHE A 508 -5.34 -5.63 -13.06
CA PHE A 508 -3.94 -5.37 -13.48
C PHE A 508 -3.59 -6.11 -14.76
N SER A 509 -4.11 -7.32 -14.95
CA SER A 509 -3.89 -8.06 -16.20
C SER A 509 -4.42 -7.28 -17.40
N ASP A 510 -5.59 -6.65 -17.31
CA ASP A 510 -6.12 -5.83 -18.40
C ASP A 510 -5.23 -4.62 -18.67
N LEU A 511 -4.76 -3.96 -17.60
CA LEU A 511 -3.86 -2.81 -17.69
C LEU A 511 -2.53 -3.17 -18.34
N VAL A 512 -1.88 -4.24 -17.89
CA VAL A 512 -0.57 -4.64 -18.40
C VAL A 512 -0.68 -5.03 -19.88
N HIS A 513 -1.56 -5.96 -20.23
CA HIS A 513 -1.60 -6.48 -21.60
C HIS A 513 -2.01 -5.44 -22.64
N ARG A 514 -2.85 -4.45 -22.30
CA ARG A 514 -3.21 -3.38 -23.25
C ARG A 514 -2.13 -2.32 -23.45
N ASN A 515 -1.13 -2.28 -22.56
CA ASN A 515 -0.01 -1.34 -22.61
C ASN A 515 1.30 -2.02 -23.03
N LEU A 516 1.20 -3.18 -23.69
CA LEU A 516 2.32 -3.90 -24.31
C LEU A 516 2.06 -4.13 -25.82
N PRO A 517 1.75 -3.09 -26.61
CA PRO A 517 1.49 -3.26 -28.05
C PRO A 517 2.68 -3.87 -28.82
N GLU A 518 3.88 -3.75 -28.28
CA GLU A 518 5.13 -4.29 -28.83
C GLU A 518 5.30 -5.80 -28.59
N GLU A 519 4.51 -6.40 -27.69
CA GLU A 519 4.63 -7.80 -27.31
C GLU A 519 3.38 -8.60 -27.70
N SER A 520 3.57 -9.82 -28.22
CA SER A 520 2.46 -10.72 -28.57
C SER A 520 2.20 -11.80 -27.51
N GLY A 521 3.04 -11.85 -26.47
CA GLY A 521 2.95 -12.82 -25.38
C GLY A 521 1.85 -12.50 -24.38
N ARG A 522 1.29 -13.54 -23.74
CA ARG A 522 0.40 -13.41 -22.58
C ARG A 522 1.18 -13.73 -21.31
N TYR A 523 1.29 -12.76 -20.43
CA TYR A 523 2.05 -12.84 -19.18
C TYR A 523 1.13 -13.17 -17.99
N LEU A 524 1.69 -13.79 -16.96
CA LEU A 524 1.00 -13.90 -15.69
C LEU A 524 1.05 -12.55 -14.99
N VAL A 525 -0.11 -11.97 -14.70
CA VAL A 525 -0.21 -10.73 -13.91
C VAL A 525 -1.19 -11.00 -12.79
N SER A 526 -0.67 -11.14 -11.56
CA SER A 526 -1.50 -11.51 -10.41
C SER A 526 -0.86 -11.08 -9.10
N LEU A 527 -1.68 -10.48 -8.23
CA LEU A 527 -1.32 -10.27 -6.82
C LEU A 527 -1.30 -11.58 -6.03
N GLY A 528 -1.99 -12.61 -6.53
CA GLY A 528 -2.17 -13.90 -5.89
C GLY A 528 -1.38 -15.04 -6.53
N SER A 529 -0.92 -15.99 -5.72
CA SER A 529 -0.29 -17.22 -6.20
C SER A 529 -1.35 -18.21 -6.69
N ALA A 530 -1.06 -18.99 -7.73
CA ALA A 530 -1.98 -20.01 -8.25
C ALA A 530 -2.33 -21.11 -7.22
N ALA A 531 -1.49 -21.33 -6.20
CA ALA A 531 -1.72 -22.31 -5.13
C ALA A 531 -2.61 -21.77 -3.99
N GLY A 532 -2.70 -20.45 -3.82
CA GLY A 532 -3.47 -19.80 -2.75
C GLY A 532 -4.73 -19.06 -3.22
N ASP A 533 -4.83 -18.76 -4.51
CA ASP A 533 -6.00 -18.08 -5.07
C ASP A 533 -7.15 -19.07 -5.31
N THR A 534 -7.90 -19.33 -4.25
CA THR A 534 -9.13 -20.11 -4.37
C THR A 534 -10.20 -19.37 -5.19
N ARG A 535 -10.07 -18.07 -5.49
CA ARG A 535 -11.10 -17.26 -6.16
C ARG A 535 -11.01 -17.23 -7.69
N SER A 536 -9.89 -17.64 -8.28
CA SER A 536 -9.82 -17.85 -9.73
C SER A 536 -10.85 -18.90 -10.14
N PRO A 537 -11.77 -18.60 -11.07
CA PRO A 537 -12.50 -19.66 -11.74
C PRO A 537 -11.45 -20.54 -12.42
N ALA A 538 -11.62 -21.87 -12.33
CA ALA A 538 -10.89 -22.76 -13.23
C ALA A 538 -11.05 -22.19 -14.65
N ARG A 539 -9.90 -22.00 -15.31
CA ARG A 539 -9.74 -21.29 -16.59
C ARG A 539 -10.81 -21.61 -17.63
#